data_AF-A0A935L4Q2-F1
#
_entry.id   AF-A0A935L4Q2-F1
#
_cell.length_a   1.000
_cell.length_b   1.000
_cell.length_c   1.000
_cell.angle_alpha   90.00
_cell.angle_beta   90.00
_cell.angle_gamma   90.00
#
_symmetry.space_group_name_H-M   'P 1'
#
loop_
_entity.id
_entity.type
_entity.pdbx_description
1 polymer ?
#
loop_
_entity_poly.entity_id
_entity_poly.type
_entity_poly.pdbx_seq_one_letter_code
_entity_poly.pdbx_strand_id
1 'polypeptide(L)'
;MSDAGHRLPGEALYVVDLATDTCGGPAFAPLRRGDIPHRVEFAPGQARFVSTLGELDLDLTVCVPPDVPAQLRLLRIANHDAAPRRCQVVACFEWVLAELPADGRGRLELQQRKRKALSMPVIPTICLCPVGRL
;
A
#
# COMPACT_ATOMS: atom_id res chain seq x y z
N MET A 1 24.19 -9.38 -17.83
CA MET A 1 24.10 -8.58 -16.60
C MET A 1 22.80 -7.79 -16.68
N SER A 2 21.70 -8.37 -16.22
CA SER A 2 20.40 -7.72 -16.25
C SER A 2 20.37 -6.62 -15.19
N ASP A 3 20.20 -5.39 -15.64
CA ASP A 3 19.78 -4.26 -14.79
C ASP A 3 18.48 -4.66 -14.10
N ALA A 4 18.59 -5.19 -12.88
CA ALA A 4 17.46 -5.49 -12.01
C ALA A 4 16.95 -4.16 -11.47
N GLY A 5 16.39 -3.34 -12.37
CA GLY A 5 15.71 -2.11 -12.06
C GLY A 5 14.76 -2.38 -10.89
N HIS A 6 14.97 -1.60 -9.82
CA HIS A 6 14.38 -1.83 -8.52
C HIS A 6 12.85 -1.82 -8.61
N ARG A 7 12.24 -3.01 -8.79
CA ARG A 7 10.80 -3.13 -8.94
C ARG A 7 10.14 -2.59 -7.68
N LEU A 8 9.23 -1.63 -7.85
CA LEU A 8 8.40 -1.15 -6.77
C LEU A 8 7.51 -2.30 -6.28
N PRO A 9 7.26 -2.40 -4.96
CA PRO A 9 6.34 -3.39 -4.46
C PRO A 9 4.96 -3.16 -5.09
N GLY A 10 4.30 -4.26 -5.48
CA GLY A 10 2.93 -4.22 -6.00
C GLY A 10 1.91 -3.82 -4.92
N GLU A 11 2.32 -3.71 -3.66
CA GLU A 11 1.47 -3.31 -2.55
C GLU A 11 2.21 -2.40 -1.58
N ALA A 12 1.51 -1.39 -1.06
CA ALA A 12 2.05 -0.42 -0.12
C ALA A 12 0.98 0.11 0.83
N LEU A 13 1.38 0.47 2.05
CA LEU A 13 0.58 1.22 3.00
C LEU A 13 1.33 2.51 3.33
N TYR A 14 0.72 3.64 2.98
CA TYR A 14 1.23 4.97 3.30
C TYR A 14 0.50 5.51 4.52
N VAL A 15 1.25 6.16 5.39
CA VAL A 15 0.73 6.93 6.52
C VAL A 15 1.23 8.35 6.37
N VAL A 16 0.30 9.30 6.34
CA VAL A 16 0.59 10.73 6.32
C VAL A 16 0.16 11.31 7.66
N ASP A 17 1.11 11.87 8.40
CA ASP A 17 0.81 12.71 9.55
C ASP A 17 0.39 14.09 9.06
N LEU A 18 -0.87 14.46 9.26
CA LEU A 18 -1.43 15.72 8.77
C LEU A 18 -1.00 16.92 9.62
N ALA A 19 -0.43 16.71 10.81
CA ALA A 19 0.10 17.80 11.62
C ALA A 19 1.45 18.30 11.08
N THR A 20 2.26 17.39 10.54
CA THR A 20 3.62 17.67 10.05
C THR A 20 3.75 17.60 8.53
N ASP A 21 2.68 17.20 7.83
CA ASP A 21 2.65 16.89 6.40
C ASP A 21 3.72 15.87 5.98
N THR A 22 4.09 14.98 6.91
CA THR A 22 5.14 13.99 6.67
C THR A 22 4.53 12.66 6.24
N CYS A 23 5.00 12.14 5.11
CA CYS A 23 4.61 10.83 4.58
C CYS A 23 5.65 9.75 4.88
N GLY A 24 5.17 8.59 5.32
CA GLY A 24 5.95 7.40 5.59
C GLY A 24 5.13 6.12 5.43
N GLY A 25 5.63 5.04 6.01
CA GLY A 25 4.94 3.75 6.05
C GLY A 25 5.69 2.74 6.92
N PRO A 26 5.06 1.61 7.26
CA PRO A 26 5.67 0.56 8.06
C PRO A 26 6.81 -0.16 7.32
N ALA A 27 6.69 -0.30 5.99
CA ALA A 27 7.69 -0.93 5.13
C ALA A 27 8.66 0.10 4.52
N PHE A 28 9.91 -0.32 4.30
CA PHE A 28 10.96 0.53 3.73
C PHE A 28 10.65 0.96 2.27
N ALA A 29 10.19 0.03 1.45
CA ALA A 29 9.72 0.32 0.09
C ALA A 29 8.22 0.64 0.11
N PRO A 30 7.72 1.53 -0.77
CA PRO A 30 8.41 2.12 -1.91
C PRO A 30 9.18 3.43 -1.63
N LEU A 31 8.95 4.08 -0.47
CA LEU A 31 9.47 5.43 -0.19
C LEU A 31 10.99 5.49 0.02
N ARG A 32 11.59 4.43 0.56
CA ARG A 32 13.05 4.28 0.78
C ARG A 32 13.68 5.46 1.51
N ARG A 33 12.97 5.94 2.53
CA ARG A 33 13.42 7.03 3.39
C ARG A 33 14.54 6.55 4.29
N GLY A 34 15.74 7.08 4.08
CA GLY A 34 16.92 6.75 4.88
C GLY A 34 16.87 7.31 6.31
N ASP A 35 15.98 8.27 6.55
CA ASP A 35 15.77 8.91 7.85
C ASP A 35 14.74 8.17 8.73
N ILE A 36 14.04 7.17 8.19
CA ILE A 36 13.09 6.35 8.93
C ILE A 36 13.70 4.96 9.16
N PRO A 37 13.94 4.54 10.41
CA PRO A 37 14.40 3.19 10.68
C PRO A 37 13.27 2.19 10.43
N HIS A 38 13.59 1.06 9.79
CA HIS A 38 12.66 -0.04 9.56
C HIS A 38 13.23 -1.33 10.12
N ARG A 39 12.36 -2.13 10.74
CA ARG A 39 12.65 -3.49 11.17
C ARG A 39 11.61 -4.44 10.60
N VAL A 40 12.04 -5.64 10.21
CA VAL A 40 11.16 -6.69 9.74
C VAL A 40 11.42 -7.98 10.49
N GLU A 41 10.35 -8.67 10.88
CA GLU A 41 10.36 -9.99 11.50
C GLU A 41 9.54 -10.93 10.62
N PHE A 42 10.11 -12.08 10.27
CA PHE A 42 9.44 -13.12 9.49
C PHE A 42 9.14 -14.32 10.36
N ALA A 43 7.92 -14.85 10.23
CA ALA A 43 7.46 -16.06 10.87
C ALA A 43 6.67 -16.91 9.85
N PRO A 44 6.44 -18.21 10.11
CA PRO A 44 5.60 -19.02 9.24
C PRO A 44 4.24 -18.37 9.01
N GLY A 45 3.89 -18.12 7.74
CA GLY A 45 2.62 -17.50 7.35
C GLY A 45 2.47 -16.01 7.67
N GLN A 46 3.53 -15.34 8.15
CA GLN A 46 3.45 -13.94 8.61
C GLN A 46 4.75 -13.14 8.37
N ALA A 47 4.60 -11.85 8.07
CA ALA A 47 5.66 -10.86 8.14
C ALA A 47 5.19 -9.66 8.97
N ARG A 48 6.03 -9.17 9.89
CA ARG A 48 5.77 -7.98 10.70
C ARG A 48 6.78 -6.89 10.36
N PHE A 49 6.29 -5.72 10.02
CA PHE A 49 7.08 -4.55 9.65
C PHE A 49 6.86 -3.47 10.70
N VAL A 50 7.95 -2.92 11.23
CA VAL A 50 7.92 -1.90 12.26
C VAL A 50 8.75 -0.70 11.81
N SER A 51 8.22 0.50 11.99
CA SER A 51 8.94 1.76 11.77
C SER A 51 8.42 2.86 12.68
N THR A 52 9.15 3.98 12.76
CA THR A 52 8.77 5.16 13.53
C THR A 52 8.77 6.39 12.62
N LEU A 53 7.60 6.99 12.43
CA LEU A 53 7.37 8.19 11.63
C LEU A 53 7.16 9.38 12.57
N GLY A 54 8.24 10.11 12.90
CA GLY A 54 8.18 11.16 13.92
C GLY A 54 7.73 10.58 15.26
N GLU A 55 6.61 11.07 15.80
CA GLU A 55 6.02 10.59 17.07
C GLU A 55 5.04 9.42 16.89
N LEU A 56 4.96 8.85 15.68
CA LEU A 56 4.05 7.75 15.35
C LEU A 56 4.81 6.44 15.16
N ASP A 57 4.59 5.48 16.04
CA ASP A 57 5.04 4.12 15.80
C ASP A 57 4.05 3.38 14.90
N LEU A 58 4.59 2.74 13.86
CA LEU A 58 3.84 1.97 12.88
C LEU A 58 4.23 0.50 13.00
N ASP A 59 3.24 -0.36 13.20
CA ASP A 59 3.40 -1.81 13.28
C ASP A 59 2.40 -2.47 12.33
N LEU A 60 2.91 -3.02 11.23
CA LEU A 60 2.14 -3.74 10.23
C LEU A 60 2.43 -5.22 10.32
N THR A 61 1.40 -6.00 10.63
CA THR A 61 1.43 -7.46 10.45
C THR A 61 0.70 -7.83 9.16
N VAL A 62 1.38 -8.61 8.31
CA VAL A 62 0.83 -9.21 7.10
C VAL A 62 0.83 -10.72 7.29
N CYS A 63 -0.33 -11.37 7.13
CA CYS A 63 -0.43 -12.83 7.24
C CYS A 63 -1.46 -13.40 6.28
N VAL A 64 -1.43 -14.72 6.11
CA VAL A 64 -2.45 -15.48 5.36
C VAL A 64 -3.05 -16.49 6.34
N PRO A 65 -4.35 -16.39 6.69
CA PRO A 65 -5.02 -17.39 7.49
C PRO A 65 -5.02 -18.75 6.77
N PRO A 66 -4.91 -19.88 7.49
CA PRO A 66 -4.85 -21.19 6.87
C PRO A 66 -6.15 -21.57 6.14
N ASP A 67 -7.29 -21.10 6.64
CA ASP A 67 -8.61 -21.55 6.18
C ASP A 67 -9.28 -20.58 5.18
N VAL A 68 -8.65 -19.43 4.90
CA VAL A 68 -9.22 -18.38 4.06
C VAL A 68 -8.19 -17.97 3.01
N PRO A 69 -8.52 -18.02 1.71
CA PRO A 69 -7.61 -17.59 0.65
C PRO A 69 -7.56 -16.06 0.56
N ALA A 70 -7.11 -15.41 1.63
CA ALA A 70 -7.02 -13.97 1.75
C ALA A 70 -5.74 -13.55 2.47
N GLN A 71 -5.12 -12.47 2.01
CA GLN A 71 -4.07 -11.79 2.76
C GLN A 71 -4.73 -10.83 3.76
N LEU A 72 -4.34 -10.93 5.03
CA LEU A 72 -4.72 -9.98 6.08
C LEU A 72 -3.56 -9.01 6.35
N ARG A 73 -3.92 -7.74 6.58
CA ARG A 73 -2.99 -6.65 6.88
C ARG A 73 -3.53 -5.88 8.09
N LEU A 74 -2.86 -6.02 9.23
CA LEU A 74 -3.21 -5.31 10.46
C LEU A 74 -2.17 -4.22 10.71
N LEU A 75 -2.57 -2.97 10.50
CA LEU A 75 -1.75 -1.80 10.84
C LEU A 75 -2.18 -1.25 12.20
N ARG A 76 -1.25 -1.20 13.14
CA ARG A 76 -1.38 -0.48 14.40
C ARG A 76 -0.55 0.80 14.33
N ILE A 77 -1.16 1.90 14.75
CA ILE A 77 -0.51 3.21 14.85
C ILE A 77 -0.57 3.62 16.31
N ALA A 78 0.58 3.88 16.93
CA ALA A 78 0.67 4.43 18.27
C ALA A 78 1.20 5.86 18.21
N ASN A 79 0.44 6.80 18.78
CA ASN A 79 0.86 8.19 18.92
C ASN A 79 1.53 8.39 20.27
N HIS A 80 2.78 8.85 20.26
CA HIS A 80 3.55 9.15 21.47
C HIS A 80 3.56 10.64 21.82
N ASP A 81 2.97 11.51 20.98
CA ASP A 81 2.78 12.90 21.34
C ASP A 81 1.64 13.04 22.38
N ALA A 82 1.78 14.04 23.26
CA ALA A 82 0.75 14.46 24.20
C ALA A 82 -0.49 15.03 23.47
N ALA A 83 -0.31 15.58 22.27
CA ALA A 83 -1.41 16.10 21.46
C ALA A 83 -2.04 15.00 20.58
N PRO A 84 -3.37 15.03 20.38
CA PRO A 84 -4.02 14.13 19.43
C PRO A 84 -3.51 14.40 18.00
N ARG A 85 -3.17 13.32 17.28
CA ARG A 85 -2.68 13.37 15.89
C ARG A 85 -3.76 12.92 14.92
N ARG A 86 -3.87 13.61 13.78
CA ARG A 86 -4.71 13.20 12.67
C ARG A 86 -3.84 12.57 11.59
N CYS A 87 -4.10 11.32 11.27
CA CYS A 87 -3.36 10.59 10.25
C CYS A 87 -4.27 10.26 9.07
N GLN A 88 -3.72 10.26 7.87
CA GLN A 88 -4.35 9.67 6.69
C GLN A 88 -3.61 8.38 6.34
N VAL A 89 -4.37 7.30 6.19
CA VAL A 89 -3.84 5.99 5.78
C VAL A 89 -4.31 5.70 4.36
N VAL A 90 -3.37 5.37 3.47
CA VAL A 90 -3.66 5.06 2.06
C VAL A 90 -3.06 3.70 1.72
N ALA A 91 -3.91 2.77 1.31
CA ALA A 91 -3.48 1.46 0.83
C ALA A 91 -3.46 1.46 -0.70
N CYS A 92 -2.36 1.01 -1.28
CA CYS A 92 -2.18 0.86 -2.72
C CYS A 92 -1.91 -0.60 -3.05
N PHE A 93 -2.64 -1.14 -4.03
CA PHE A 93 -2.49 -2.50 -4.52
C PHE A 93 -2.49 -2.49 -6.05
N GLU A 94 -1.51 -3.15 -6.64
CA GLU A 94 -1.42 -3.47 -8.05
C GLU A 94 -2.34 -4.67 -8.31
N TRP A 95 -3.45 -4.41 -8.98
CA TRP A 95 -4.35 -5.46 -9.43
C TRP A 95 -3.72 -6.23 -10.58
N VAL A 96 -3.71 -7.57 -10.47
CA VAL A 96 -3.27 -8.48 -11.54
C VAL A 96 -4.46 -9.25 -12.11
N LEU A 97 -4.50 -9.43 -13.42
CA LEU A 97 -5.62 -10.06 -14.13
C LEU A 97 -5.48 -11.58 -14.26
N ALA A 98 -4.92 -12.23 -13.24
CA ALA A 98 -4.66 -13.68 -13.18
C ALA A 98 -3.76 -14.25 -14.31
N GLU A 99 -3.04 -13.38 -15.01
CA GLU A 99 -2.04 -13.73 -16.02
C GLU A 99 -0.71 -13.05 -15.71
N LEU A 100 0.42 -13.67 -16.07
CA LEU A 100 1.71 -13.00 -15.91
C LEU A 100 1.73 -11.78 -16.85
N PRO A 101 2.38 -10.67 -16.44
CA PRO A 101 2.50 -9.49 -17.31
C PRO A 101 3.13 -9.79 -18.68
N ALA A 102 3.93 -10.85 -18.79
CA ALA A 102 4.47 -11.32 -20.06
C ALA A 102 3.40 -11.95 -20.97
N ASP A 103 2.40 -12.60 -20.39
CA ASP A 103 1.41 -13.41 -21.11
C ASP A 103 0.21 -12.59 -21.61
N GLY A 104 -0.08 -11.45 -20.97
CA GLY A 104 -1.20 -10.55 -21.31
C GLY A 104 -0.85 -9.38 -22.24
N ARG A 105 0.44 -9.16 -22.55
CA ARG A 105 0.88 -8.06 -23.42
C ARG A 105 0.23 -8.12 -24.80
N GLY A 106 -0.43 -7.03 -25.19
CA GLY A 106 -1.13 -6.92 -26.48
C GLY A 106 -2.49 -7.60 -26.56
N ARG A 107 -2.94 -8.28 -25.49
CA ARG A 107 -4.25 -8.96 -25.42
C ARG A 107 -5.27 -8.20 -24.56
N LEU A 108 -4.80 -7.24 -23.76
CA LEU A 108 -5.63 -6.40 -22.91
C LEU A 108 -6.01 -5.11 -23.61
N GLU A 109 -7.31 -4.89 -23.83
CA GLU A 109 -7.85 -3.61 -24.28
C GLU A 109 -8.28 -2.75 -23.09
N LEU A 110 -7.62 -1.60 -22.90
CA LEU A 110 -7.98 -0.66 -21.86
C LEU A 110 -9.18 0.19 -22.30
N GLN A 111 -10.37 -0.16 -21.83
CA GLN A 111 -11.57 0.65 -22.05
C GLN A 111 -11.64 1.79 -21.03
N GLN A 112 -11.14 2.98 -21.40
CA GLN A 112 -11.27 4.17 -20.57
C GLN A 112 -12.64 4.83 -20.76
N ARG A 113 -13.49 4.77 -19.72
CA ARG A 113 -14.70 5.61 -19.66
C ARG A 113 -14.33 6.97 -19.07
N LYS A 114 -14.53 8.06 -19.84
CA LYS A 114 -14.39 9.44 -19.34
C LYS A 114 -15.29 9.64 -18.13
N ARG A 115 -14.69 9.87 -16.95
CA ARG A 115 -15.41 10.38 -15.78
C ARG A 115 -15.62 11.88 -15.94
N LYS A 116 -16.86 12.35 -15.70
CA LYS A 116 -17.16 13.77 -15.53
C LYS A 116 -16.32 14.26 -14.34
N ALA A 117 -15.53 15.30 -14.55
CA ALA A 117 -14.52 15.76 -13.59
C ALA A 117 -15.16 16.06 -12.22
N LEU A 118 -14.77 15.30 -11.18
CA LEU A 118 -14.90 15.76 -9.81
C LEU A 118 -13.58 16.44 -9.44
N SER A 119 -13.67 17.72 -9.11
CA SER A 119 -12.57 18.58 -8.67
C SER A 119 -12.10 18.17 -7.26
N MET A 120 -11.16 17.24 -7.16
CA MET A 120 -10.23 17.10 -6.02
C MET A 120 -8.92 16.47 -6.53
N PRO A 121 -7.75 16.80 -5.97
CA PRO A 121 -6.49 16.13 -6.31
C PRO A 121 -6.50 14.74 -5.68
N VAL A 122 -7.17 13.79 -6.32
CA VAL A 122 -7.24 12.41 -5.86
C VAL A 122 -6.22 11.61 -6.65
N ILE A 123 -5.26 11.00 -5.95
CA ILE A 123 -4.47 9.87 -6.45
C ILE A 123 -5.44 8.95 -7.21
N PRO A 124 -5.15 8.53 -8.46
CA PRO A 124 -6.15 7.96 -9.35
C PRO A 124 -6.81 6.73 -8.72
N THR A 125 -7.97 6.94 -8.13
CA THR A 125 -8.82 5.89 -7.59
C THR A 125 -9.50 5.28 -8.80
N ILE A 126 -8.97 4.15 -9.27
CA ILE A 126 -9.63 3.32 -10.25
C ILE A 126 -10.87 2.74 -9.55
N CYS A 127 -12.00 3.43 -9.66
CA CYS A 127 -13.29 2.85 -9.32
C CYS A 127 -13.70 1.88 -10.44
N LEU A 128 -13.61 0.59 -10.17
CA LEU A 128 -14.37 -0.41 -10.90
C LEU A 128 -15.84 -0.26 -10.50
N CYS A 129 -16.64 0.36 -11.38
CA CYS A 129 -18.08 0.19 -11.28
C CYS A 129 -18.40 -1.25 -11.69
N PRO A 130 -19.14 -2.05 -10.89
CA PRO A 130 -19.66 -3.32 -11.38
C PRO A 130 -20.59 -3.00 -12.54
N VAL A 131 -20.20 -3.37 -13.76
CA VAL A 131 -21.12 -3.40 -14.88
C VAL A 131 -21.99 -4.63 -14.66
N GLY A 132 -23.13 -4.45 -13.98
CA GLY A 132 -24.19 -5.47 -13.94
C GLY A 132 -24.57 -5.86 -15.37
N ARG A 133 -25.00 -7.11 -15.61
CA ARG A 133 -26.18 -7.69 -14.97
C ARG A 133 -26.17 -9.23 -15.01
N LEU A 134 -26.76 -9.82 -13.97
CA LEU A 134 -27.54 -11.07 -14.03
C LEU A 134 -28.68 -10.92 -15.06
#